data_AF-A0A067GJC9-F1
#
_entry.id   AF-A0A067GJC9-F1
#
_cell.length_a   1.000
_cell.length_b   1.000
_cell.length_c   1.000
_cell.angle_alpha   90.00
_cell.angle_beta   90.00
_cell.angle_gamma   90.00
#
_symmetry.space_group_name_H-M   'P 1'
#
loop_
_entity.id
_entity.type
_entity.pdbx_description
1 polymer ?
#
loop_
_entity_poly.entity_id
_entity_poly.type
_entity_poly.pdbx_seq_one_letter_code
_entity_poly.pdbx_strand_id
1 'polypeptide(L)'
;MQAIIVSCCGCFHGRTLAAISMSCDNEAIRGFGPLLPGHLKVDFGDITALEKIFKESGDQIAGFLFEPIQGEAGVIIPPDGYLKAVRDLCSKYNILMIADEIQSGLARSGRMLASDWEEVRPDMVILGKALGGGVIPVSAVLADKEVMLCIQPGEHGSTFGGNPLASAVAIASLDVIRDEKLAERSAHLGEELRQHLFKIQQQFPNYVKEVRGRGLFNAVEFDKTALPVSAYDICLKMKERGILAKPTHDTIVRLTPPLSISSNELQEGSKALHDVLELDLPKMRKPKPADAPATPCHRCGRNLYG
;
A
#
# COMPACT_ATOMS: atom_id res chain seq x y z
N MET A 1 -8.65 14.70 -28.30
CA MET A 1 -9.26 14.54 -26.97
C MET A 1 -8.18 14.00 -26.05
N GLN A 2 -8.00 14.56 -24.85
CA GLN A 2 -6.97 14.12 -23.92
C GLN A 2 -7.54 13.01 -23.04
N ALA A 3 -6.90 11.84 -23.01
CA ALA A 3 -7.31 10.76 -22.12
C ALA A 3 -6.99 11.09 -20.66
N ILE A 4 -7.93 10.81 -19.77
CA ILE A 4 -7.81 11.04 -18.32
C ILE A 4 -7.67 9.70 -17.60
N ILE A 5 -6.75 9.63 -16.64
CA ILE A 5 -6.70 8.55 -15.64
C ILE A 5 -7.16 9.12 -14.30
N VAL A 6 -8.15 8.47 -13.70
CA VAL A 6 -8.57 8.77 -12.32
C VAL A 6 -7.75 7.90 -11.37
N SER A 7 -7.28 8.48 -10.27
CA SER A 7 -6.51 7.78 -9.22
C SER A 7 -6.96 8.22 -7.83
N CYS A 8 -6.54 7.50 -6.80
CA CYS A 8 -6.93 7.82 -5.42
C CYS A 8 -5.88 8.68 -4.69
N CYS A 9 -6.32 9.67 -3.91
CA CYS A 9 -5.43 10.26 -2.91
C CYS A 9 -4.93 9.20 -1.93
N GLY A 10 -3.66 9.30 -1.55
CA GLY A 10 -2.94 8.26 -0.79
C GLY A 10 -2.29 7.17 -1.64
N CYS A 11 -2.50 7.15 -2.97
CA CYS A 11 -1.93 6.11 -3.84
C CYS A 11 -0.40 6.10 -3.88
N PHE A 12 0.18 4.94 -4.12
CA PHE A 12 1.58 4.77 -4.49
C PHE A 12 1.74 3.81 -5.67
N HIS A 13 1.79 4.37 -6.88
CA HIS A 13 1.98 3.63 -8.14
C HIS A 13 3.43 3.69 -8.67
N GLY A 14 4.37 4.21 -7.87
CA GLY A 14 5.78 4.33 -8.24
C GLY A 14 6.32 5.76 -8.16
N ARG A 15 7.50 5.97 -8.76
CA ARG A 15 8.27 7.22 -8.66
C ARG A 15 8.64 7.83 -10.02
N THR A 16 8.15 7.28 -11.13
CA THR A 16 8.31 7.90 -12.44
C THR A 16 7.44 9.16 -12.52
N LEU A 17 7.73 10.07 -13.46
CA LEU A 17 7.00 11.33 -13.60
C LEU A 17 5.48 11.10 -13.74
N ALA A 18 5.06 10.09 -14.49
CA ALA A 18 3.65 9.72 -14.62
C ALA A 18 3.04 9.24 -13.30
N ALA A 19 3.72 8.35 -12.58
CA ALA A 19 3.25 7.85 -11.29
C ALA A 19 3.10 8.97 -10.25
N ILE A 20 4.08 9.85 -10.12
CA ILE A 20 4.00 10.96 -9.15
C ILE A 20 2.99 12.03 -9.56
N SER A 21 2.66 12.16 -10.85
CA SER A 21 1.62 13.09 -11.31
C SER A 21 0.22 12.74 -10.78
N MET A 22 -0.01 11.46 -10.46
CA MET A 22 -1.23 10.96 -9.82
C MET A 22 -1.24 11.15 -8.30
N SER A 23 -0.08 11.36 -7.67
CA SER A 23 0.04 11.42 -6.21
C SER A 23 -0.54 12.71 -5.59
N CYS A 24 -1.16 12.60 -4.41
CA CYS A 24 -1.50 13.73 -3.54
C CYS A 24 -0.40 14.03 -2.49
N ASP A 25 0.70 13.25 -2.47
CA ASP A 25 1.81 13.42 -1.53
C ASP A 25 2.78 14.50 -2.01
N ASN A 26 2.88 15.58 -1.21
CA ASN A 26 3.79 16.69 -1.44
C ASN A 26 5.27 16.26 -1.49
N GLU A 27 5.67 15.27 -0.70
CA GLU A 27 7.05 14.77 -0.73
C GLU A 27 7.37 14.04 -2.03
N ALA A 28 6.37 13.39 -2.63
CA ALA A 28 6.53 12.71 -3.91
C ALA A 28 6.66 13.67 -5.10
N ILE A 29 6.02 14.85 -5.05
CA ILE A 29 5.95 15.77 -6.20
C ILE A 29 6.89 16.98 -6.11
N ARG A 30 7.35 17.35 -4.90
CA ARG A 30 8.14 18.57 -4.68
C ARG A 30 9.46 18.55 -5.47
N GLY A 31 9.59 19.48 -6.41
CA GLY A 31 10.81 19.66 -7.21
C GLY A 31 10.83 18.89 -8.53
N PHE A 32 9.76 18.19 -8.89
CA PHE A 32 9.66 17.39 -10.12
C PHE A 32 8.75 18.01 -11.19
N GLY A 33 8.35 19.27 -11.02
CA GLY A 33 7.46 19.96 -11.96
C GLY A 33 8.15 20.33 -13.29
N PRO A 34 7.37 20.50 -14.38
CA PRO A 34 5.91 20.32 -14.45
C PRO A 34 5.50 18.83 -14.41
N LEU A 35 4.39 18.54 -13.75
CA LEU A 35 3.79 17.20 -13.72
C LEU A 35 3.04 16.92 -15.03
N LEU A 36 2.80 15.65 -15.34
CA LEU A 36 2.01 15.27 -16.52
C LEU A 36 0.54 15.68 -16.33
N PRO A 37 -0.11 16.24 -17.36
CA PRO A 37 -1.55 16.51 -17.34
C PRO A 37 -2.34 15.22 -17.61
N GLY A 38 -3.67 15.28 -17.46
CA GLY A 38 -4.56 14.13 -17.75
C GLY A 38 -4.80 13.22 -16.55
N HIS A 39 -4.75 13.76 -15.34
CA HIS A 39 -5.03 13.02 -14.11
C HIS A 39 -6.08 13.72 -13.27
N LEU A 40 -7.07 12.96 -12.81
CA LEU A 40 -8.00 13.38 -11.76
C LEU A 40 -7.80 12.52 -10.52
N LYS A 41 -8.18 13.05 -9.36
CA LYS A 41 -7.96 12.42 -8.06
C LYS A 41 -9.25 12.38 -7.28
N VAL A 42 -9.47 11.28 -6.57
CA VAL A 42 -10.62 11.05 -5.69
C VAL A 42 -10.12 10.53 -4.34
N ASP A 43 -10.85 10.75 -3.26
CA ASP A 43 -10.51 10.12 -1.99
C ASP A 43 -10.75 8.61 -2.05
N PHE A 44 -9.81 7.84 -1.49
CA PHE A 44 -9.90 6.37 -1.49
C PHE A 44 -11.10 5.91 -0.65
N GLY A 45 -11.89 4.98 -1.19
CA GLY A 45 -13.11 4.50 -0.53
C GLY A 45 -14.36 5.36 -0.74
N ASP A 46 -14.27 6.55 -1.36
CA ASP A 46 -15.43 7.40 -1.63
C ASP A 46 -16.04 7.10 -3.01
N ILE A 47 -16.99 6.17 -3.03
CA ILE A 47 -17.71 5.81 -4.26
C ILE A 47 -18.60 6.93 -4.80
N THR A 48 -19.10 7.82 -3.92
CA THR A 48 -20.00 8.92 -4.33
C THR A 48 -19.22 9.98 -5.08
N ALA A 49 -18.04 10.35 -4.58
CA ALA A 49 -17.13 11.26 -5.26
C ALA A 49 -16.63 10.67 -6.59
N LEU A 50 -16.33 9.36 -6.62
CA LEU A 50 -15.93 8.70 -7.86
C LEU A 50 -17.04 8.73 -8.92
N GLU A 51 -18.29 8.42 -8.54
CA GLU A 51 -19.42 8.50 -9.46
C GLU A 51 -19.63 9.93 -9.98
N LYS A 52 -19.43 10.94 -9.13
CA LYS A 52 -19.51 12.34 -9.56
C LYS A 52 -18.47 12.66 -10.64
N ILE A 53 -17.22 12.25 -10.46
CA ILE A 53 -16.15 12.44 -11.46
C ILE A 53 -16.51 11.74 -12.78
N PHE A 54 -17.01 10.50 -12.71
CA PHE A 54 -17.40 9.74 -13.91
C PHE A 54 -18.61 10.36 -14.62
N LYS A 55 -19.57 10.93 -13.88
CA LYS A 55 -20.69 11.70 -14.47
C LYS A 55 -20.22 12.95 -15.20
N GLU A 56 -19.25 13.67 -14.63
CA GLU A 56 -18.78 14.96 -15.15
C GLU A 56 -17.78 14.82 -16.31
N SER A 57 -17.02 13.73 -16.39
CA SER A 57 -15.92 13.58 -17.36
C SER A 57 -15.76 12.18 -17.95
N GLY A 58 -16.79 11.32 -17.84
CA GLY A 58 -16.71 9.91 -18.22
C GLY A 58 -16.33 9.65 -19.68
N ASP A 59 -16.67 10.57 -20.60
CA ASP A 59 -16.31 10.49 -22.02
C ASP A 59 -14.81 10.67 -22.31
N GLN A 60 -14.07 11.24 -21.35
CA GLN A 60 -12.63 11.47 -21.44
C GLN A 60 -11.80 10.53 -20.55
N ILE A 61 -12.44 9.83 -19.60
CA ILE A 61 -11.75 8.94 -18.67
C ILE A 61 -11.49 7.60 -19.36
N ALA A 62 -10.21 7.25 -19.49
CA ALA A 62 -9.79 5.97 -20.06
C ALA A 62 -9.72 4.86 -19.00
N GLY A 63 -9.41 5.20 -17.75
CA GLY A 63 -9.25 4.22 -16.69
C GLY A 63 -9.26 4.82 -15.29
N PHE A 64 -9.61 3.96 -14.33
CA PHE A 64 -9.47 4.19 -12.90
C PHE A 64 -8.38 3.26 -12.35
N LEU A 65 -7.26 3.85 -11.95
CA LEU A 65 -6.13 3.14 -11.36
C LEU A 65 -6.15 3.29 -9.84
N PHE A 66 -6.23 2.16 -9.14
CA PHE A 66 -6.31 2.15 -7.68
C PHE A 66 -5.61 0.91 -7.10
N GLU A 67 -5.21 0.99 -5.83
CA GLU A 67 -4.78 -0.17 -5.04
C GLU A 67 -6.02 -0.76 -4.34
N PRO A 68 -6.29 -2.08 -4.40
CA PRO A 68 -7.39 -2.67 -3.64
C PRO A 68 -7.27 -2.49 -2.12
N ILE A 69 -6.03 -2.35 -1.63
CA ILE A 69 -5.67 -1.93 -0.27
C ILE A 69 -4.48 -0.97 -0.42
N GLN A 70 -4.62 0.29 -0.01
CA GLN A 70 -3.52 1.25 -0.16
C GLN A 70 -2.39 0.93 0.81
N GLY A 71 -1.23 0.60 0.26
CA GLY A 71 -0.14 0.02 1.02
C GLY A 71 0.76 1.04 1.70
N GLU A 72 1.34 1.96 0.93
CA GLU A 72 2.23 3.00 1.46
C GLU A 72 1.47 4.05 2.29
N ALA A 73 0.17 4.23 2.04
CA ALA A 73 -0.75 5.03 2.86
C ALA A 73 -0.94 4.47 4.29
N GLY A 74 -0.45 3.27 4.56
CA GLY A 74 -0.55 2.64 5.87
C GLY A 74 -1.63 1.56 5.94
N VAL A 75 -1.69 0.71 4.91
CA VAL A 75 -2.60 -0.45 4.85
C VAL A 75 -4.06 -0.01 5.04
N ILE A 76 -4.51 0.91 4.19
CA ILE A 76 -5.88 1.41 4.23
C ILE A 76 -6.78 0.42 3.51
N ILE A 77 -7.73 -0.15 4.25
CA ILE A 77 -8.74 -1.05 3.72
C ILE A 77 -9.95 -0.19 3.34
N PRO A 78 -10.47 -0.30 2.10
CA PRO A 78 -11.67 0.43 1.73
C PRO A 78 -12.90 -0.14 2.47
N PRO A 79 -14.02 0.61 2.53
CA PRO A 79 -15.28 0.09 3.04
C PRO A 79 -15.72 -1.19 2.31
N ASP A 80 -16.39 -2.10 3.00
CA ASP A 80 -16.90 -3.33 2.39
C ASP A 80 -17.87 -3.02 1.24
N GLY A 81 -17.68 -3.70 0.10
CA GLY A 81 -18.48 -3.50 -1.11
C GLY A 81 -17.94 -2.40 -2.03
N TYR A 82 -16.87 -1.69 -1.63
CA TYR A 82 -16.28 -0.63 -2.44
C TYR A 82 -15.74 -1.16 -3.77
N LEU A 83 -15.03 -2.29 -3.79
CA LEU A 83 -14.45 -2.83 -5.03
C LEU A 83 -15.53 -3.25 -6.01
N LYS A 84 -16.60 -3.87 -5.50
CA LYS A 84 -17.77 -4.24 -6.29
C LYS A 84 -18.47 -3.01 -6.87
N ALA A 85 -18.65 -1.97 -6.05
CA ALA A 85 -19.25 -0.73 -6.52
C ALA A 85 -18.37 -0.02 -7.57
N VAL A 86 -17.05 -0.04 -7.42
CA VAL A 86 -16.09 0.45 -8.43
C VAL A 86 -16.24 -0.34 -9.73
N ARG A 87 -16.36 -1.67 -9.66
CA ARG A 87 -16.55 -2.53 -10.83
C ARG A 87 -17.82 -2.17 -11.59
N ASP A 88 -18.95 -2.10 -10.88
CA ASP A 88 -20.25 -1.74 -11.46
C ASP A 88 -20.20 -0.36 -12.11
N LEU A 89 -19.54 0.59 -11.45
CA LEU A 89 -19.39 1.96 -11.93
C LEU A 89 -18.49 2.03 -13.18
N CYS A 90 -17.34 1.36 -13.18
CA CYS A 90 -16.45 1.28 -14.34
C CYS A 90 -17.16 0.68 -15.55
N SER A 91 -17.93 -0.40 -15.36
CA SER A 91 -18.74 -1.02 -16.42
C SER A 91 -19.83 -0.09 -16.94
N LYS A 92 -20.54 0.63 -16.06
CA LYS A 92 -21.60 1.59 -16.44
C LYS A 92 -21.09 2.70 -17.34
N TYR A 93 -19.87 3.20 -17.10
CA TYR A 93 -19.29 4.33 -17.83
C TYR A 93 -18.30 3.91 -18.92
N ASN A 94 -18.11 2.60 -19.15
CA ASN A 94 -17.11 2.06 -20.09
C ASN A 94 -15.69 2.58 -19.80
N ILE A 95 -15.30 2.55 -18.53
CA ILE A 95 -13.99 2.96 -18.02
C ILE A 95 -13.23 1.71 -17.57
N LEU A 96 -11.95 1.60 -17.90
CA LEU A 96 -11.13 0.46 -17.48
C LEU A 96 -10.88 0.49 -15.97
N MET A 97 -11.22 -0.60 -15.28
CA MET A 97 -10.87 -0.83 -13.89
C MET A 97 -9.46 -1.43 -13.81
N ILE A 98 -8.50 -0.66 -13.30
CA ILE A 98 -7.08 -1.04 -13.23
C ILE A 98 -6.68 -1.22 -11.76
N ALA A 99 -6.47 -2.47 -11.35
CA ALA A 99 -6.05 -2.80 -9.98
C ALA A 99 -4.53 -2.91 -9.90
N ASP A 100 -3.91 -2.03 -9.12
CA ASP A 100 -2.52 -2.17 -8.70
C ASP A 100 -2.42 -3.16 -7.53
N GLU A 101 -2.10 -4.40 -7.86
CA GLU A 101 -1.93 -5.52 -6.94
C GLU A 101 -0.45 -5.77 -6.62
N ILE A 102 0.45 -4.81 -6.95
CA ILE A 102 1.90 -4.97 -6.74
C ILE A 102 2.21 -5.25 -5.27
N GLN A 103 1.51 -4.59 -4.32
CA GLN A 103 1.70 -4.84 -2.88
C GLN A 103 0.66 -5.78 -2.27
N SER A 104 -0.62 -5.67 -2.66
CA SER A 104 -1.74 -6.37 -2.01
C SER A 104 -1.99 -7.79 -2.53
N GLY A 105 -1.53 -8.08 -3.74
CA GLY A 105 -1.74 -9.35 -4.43
C GLY A 105 -0.73 -10.41 -4.03
N LEU A 106 -0.75 -11.52 -4.78
CA LEU A 106 0.15 -12.66 -4.61
C LEU A 106 0.14 -13.19 -3.18
N ALA A 107 -1.06 -13.55 -2.69
CA ALA A 107 -1.30 -14.09 -1.36
C ALA A 107 -1.10 -13.13 -0.17
N ARG A 108 -0.56 -11.91 -0.38
CA ARG A 108 -0.26 -10.96 0.71
C ARG A 108 -1.48 -10.68 1.59
N SER A 109 -2.62 -10.38 1.00
CA SER A 109 -3.84 -10.03 1.72
C SER A 109 -4.70 -11.22 2.17
N GLY A 110 -4.25 -12.46 1.99
CA GLY A 110 -5.02 -13.67 2.34
C GLY A 110 -5.88 -14.25 1.19
N ARG A 111 -5.70 -13.72 -0.02
CA ARG A 111 -6.27 -14.18 -1.30
C ARG A 111 -5.21 -14.09 -2.39
N MET A 112 -5.39 -14.78 -3.52
CA MET A 112 -4.43 -14.69 -4.62
C MET A 112 -4.31 -13.24 -5.10
N LEU A 113 -5.43 -12.58 -5.35
CA LEU A 113 -5.52 -11.14 -5.57
C LEU A 113 -6.38 -10.52 -4.45
N ALA A 114 -6.06 -9.31 -4.02
CA ALA A 114 -6.87 -8.62 -3.03
C ALA A 114 -8.28 -8.28 -3.56
N SER A 115 -8.45 -8.10 -4.87
CA SER A 115 -9.77 -7.98 -5.51
C SER A 115 -10.67 -9.20 -5.32
N ASP A 116 -10.11 -10.38 -5.07
CA ASP A 116 -10.88 -11.62 -4.83
C ASP A 116 -11.66 -11.58 -3.51
N TRP A 117 -11.34 -10.67 -2.58
CA TRP A 117 -12.11 -10.49 -1.35
C TRP A 117 -13.57 -10.07 -1.61
N GLU A 118 -13.84 -9.43 -2.74
CA GLU A 118 -15.18 -9.05 -3.17
C GLU A 118 -15.59 -9.72 -4.50
N GLU A 119 -14.86 -10.77 -4.90
CA GLU A 119 -15.09 -11.52 -6.15
C GLU A 119 -15.08 -10.61 -7.40
N VAL A 120 -14.23 -9.58 -7.40
CA VAL A 120 -14.14 -8.61 -8.49
C VAL A 120 -13.01 -8.98 -9.44
N ARG A 121 -13.31 -8.96 -10.74
CA ARG A 121 -12.33 -9.07 -11.82
C ARG A 121 -12.05 -7.67 -12.42
N PRO A 122 -10.85 -7.09 -12.19
CA PRO A 122 -10.41 -5.88 -12.87
C PRO A 122 -10.22 -6.13 -14.37
N ASP A 123 -10.32 -5.07 -15.18
CA ASP A 123 -10.01 -5.12 -16.62
C ASP A 123 -8.49 -5.22 -16.86
N MET A 124 -7.72 -4.67 -15.92
CA MET A 124 -6.27 -4.77 -15.89
C MET A 124 -5.76 -5.00 -14.47
N VAL A 125 -4.80 -5.90 -14.32
CA VAL A 125 -4.11 -6.19 -13.04
C VAL A 125 -2.62 -5.94 -13.21
N ILE A 126 -2.03 -5.20 -12.27
CA ILE A 126 -0.60 -4.92 -12.23
C ILE A 126 0.03 -5.73 -11.09
N LEU A 127 1.04 -6.54 -11.42
CA LEU A 127 1.77 -7.38 -10.47
C LEU A 127 3.25 -7.03 -10.46
N GLY A 128 3.92 -7.28 -9.34
CA GLY A 128 5.35 -7.06 -9.15
C GLY A 128 5.81 -7.61 -7.81
N LYS A 129 6.84 -7.02 -7.21
CA LYS A 129 7.36 -7.36 -5.86
C LYS A 129 7.51 -8.88 -5.65
N ALA A 130 6.54 -9.51 -4.98
CA ALA A 130 6.53 -10.94 -4.70
C ALA A 130 6.52 -11.82 -5.96
N LEU A 131 6.15 -11.28 -7.13
CA LEU A 131 6.26 -11.99 -8.40
C LEU A 131 7.70 -12.46 -8.65
N GLY A 132 8.69 -11.66 -8.25
CA GLY A 132 10.10 -12.04 -8.37
C GLY A 132 10.64 -12.91 -7.24
N GLY A 133 9.80 -13.33 -6.29
CA GLY A 133 10.20 -14.12 -5.12
C GLY A 133 11.22 -13.44 -4.20
N GLY A 134 11.45 -12.13 -4.36
CA GLY A 134 12.56 -11.41 -3.71
C GLY A 134 13.94 -11.68 -4.32
N VAL A 135 14.01 -12.40 -5.45
CA VAL A 135 15.26 -12.81 -6.11
C VAL A 135 15.65 -11.85 -7.24
N ILE A 136 14.71 -11.51 -8.12
CA ILE A 136 14.96 -10.65 -9.28
C ILE A 136 13.79 -9.68 -9.53
N PRO A 137 14.04 -8.44 -9.99
CA PRO A 137 12.97 -7.53 -10.38
C PRO A 137 12.18 -8.08 -11.57
N VAL A 138 10.87 -8.25 -11.38
CA VAL A 138 9.92 -8.61 -12.43
C VAL A 138 8.56 -8.02 -12.08
N SER A 139 7.86 -7.54 -13.11
CA SER A 139 6.48 -7.07 -13.03
C SER A 139 5.69 -7.61 -14.21
N ALA A 140 4.37 -7.62 -14.09
CA ALA A 140 3.46 -8.02 -15.14
C ALA A 140 2.26 -7.07 -15.18
N VAL A 141 1.77 -6.80 -16.38
CA VAL A 141 0.48 -6.15 -16.63
C VAL A 141 -0.36 -7.18 -17.36
N LEU A 142 -1.50 -7.55 -16.77
CA LEU A 142 -2.43 -8.51 -17.34
C LEU A 142 -3.71 -7.78 -17.72
N ALA A 143 -4.21 -7.99 -18.93
CA ALA A 143 -5.48 -7.44 -19.40
C ALA A 143 -6.06 -8.34 -20.50
N ASP A 144 -7.34 -8.15 -20.82
CA ASP A 144 -7.98 -8.84 -21.93
C ASP A 144 -7.40 -8.43 -23.29
N LYS A 145 -7.56 -9.30 -24.29
CA LYS A 145 -6.97 -9.12 -25.64
C LYS A 145 -7.34 -7.78 -26.26
N GLU A 146 -8.57 -7.34 -26.10
CA GLU A 146 -9.06 -6.07 -26.67
C GLU A 146 -8.36 -4.84 -26.07
N VAL A 147 -7.87 -4.94 -24.83
CA VAL A 147 -7.07 -3.88 -24.19
C VAL A 147 -5.59 -4.06 -24.54
N MET A 148 -5.05 -5.27 -24.34
CA MET A 148 -3.62 -5.54 -24.49
C MET A 148 -3.13 -5.39 -25.93
N LEU A 149 -3.94 -5.80 -26.92
CA LEU A 149 -3.60 -5.73 -28.34
C LEU A 149 -3.81 -4.34 -28.95
N CYS A 150 -4.17 -3.32 -28.17
CA CYS A 150 -4.06 -1.93 -28.61
C CYS A 150 -2.60 -1.49 -28.77
N ILE A 151 -1.67 -2.12 -28.04
CA ILE A 151 -0.22 -1.88 -28.18
C ILE A 151 0.31 -2.70 -29.36
N GLN A 152 0.71 -2.03 -30.44
CA GLN A 152 1.24 -2.65 -31.65
C GLN A 152 2.76 -2.88 -31.59
N PRO A 153 3.32 -3.75 -32.46
CA PRO A 153 4.76 -3.93 -32.56
C PRO A 153 5.51 -2.60 -32.77
N GLY A 154 6.46 -2.31 -31.87
CA GLY A 154 7.27 -1.09 -31.90
C GLY A 154 6.78 0.05 -31.00
N GLU A 155 5.59 -0.04 -30.41
CA GLU A 155 5.01 1.04 -29.58
C GLU A 155 5.39 0.95 -28.10
N HIS A 156 5.72 -0.23 -27.59
CA HIS A 156 6.19 -0.46 -26.23
C HIS A 156 7.25 -1.56 -26.19
N GLY A 157 8.22 -1.45 -25.29
CA GLY A 157 9.28 -2.44 -25.13
C GLY A 157 10.16 -2.19 -23.91
N SER A 158 10.86 -3.24 -23.48
CA SER A 158 11.82 -3.18 -22.38
C SER A 158 12.92 -4.20 -22.62
N THR A 159 14.19 -3.79 -22.56
CA THR A 159 15.36 -4.65 -22.80
C THR A 159 15.37 -5.90 -21.92
N PHE A 160 14.93 -5.76 -20.66
CA PHE A 160 14.90 -6.86 -19.69
C PHE A 160 13.49 -7.41 -19.46
N GLY A 161 12.47 -6.82 -20.09
CA GLY A 161 11.09 -7.29 -19.97
C GLY A 161 10.93 -8.68 -20.58
N GLY A 162 10.34 -9.62 -19.83
CA GLY A 162 10.11 -10.98 -20.32
C GLY A 162 11.37 -11.82 -20.52
N ASN A 163 12.51 -11.42 -19.92
CA ASN A 163 13.73 -12.23 -20.04
C ASN A 163 13.53 -13.65 -19.45
N PRO A 164 14.20 -14.68 -19.99
CA PRO A 164 13.96 -16.07 -19.57
C PRO A 164 14.23 -16.34 -18.08
N LEU A 165 15.24 -15.69 -17.49
CA LEU A 165 15.58 -15.88 -16.08
C LEU A 165 14.49 -15.32 -15.16
N ALA A 166 14.05 -14.09 -15.40
CA ALA A 166 12.97 -13.48 -14.63
C ALA A 166 11.65 -14.26 -14.78
N SER A 167 11.38 -14.79 -15.98
CA SER A 167 10.19 -15.61 -16.25
C SER A 167 10.23 -16.92 -15.47
N ALA A 168 11.37 -17.63 -15.45
CA ALA A 168 11.54 -18.86 -14.67
C ALA A 168 11.39 -18.61 -13.16
N VAL A 169 11.98 -17.52 -12.65
CA VAL A 169 11.82 -17.12 -11.24
C VAL A 169 10.37 -16.77 -10.92
N ALA A 170 9.67 -16.06 -11.80
CA ALA A 170 8.28 -15.70 -11.60
C ALA A 170 7.36 -16.93 -11.53
N ILE A 171 7.57 -17.90 -12.43
CA ILE A 171 6.85 -19.19 -12.41
C ILE A 171 7.10 -19.92 -11.09
N ALA A 172 8.38 -20.05 -10.67
CA ALA A 172 8.72 -20.71 -9.42
C ALA A 172 8.10 -20.02 -8.19
N SER A 173 8.07 -18.68 -8.17
CA SER A 173 7.42 -17.92 -7.09
C SER A 173 5.91 -18.20 -7.02
N LEU A 174 5.24 -18.22 -8.16
CA LEU A 174 3.81 -18.54 -8.25
C LEU A 174 3.51 -19.99 -7.87
N ASP A 175 4.37 -20.93 -8.26
CA ASP A 175 4.26 -22.34 -7.85
C ASP A 175 4.38 -22.48 -6.33
N VAL A 176 5.33 -21.81 -5.68
CA VAL A 176 5.44 -21.79 -4.21
C VAL A 176 4.18 -21.23 -3.55
N ILE A 177 3.64 -20.11 -4.05
CA ILE A 177 2.40 -19.51 -3.52
C ILE A 177 1.24 -20.52 -3.57
N ARG A 178 1.10 -21.24 -4.69
CA ARG A 178 0.05 -22.24 -4.89
C ARG A 178 0.27 -23.49 -4.05
N ASP A 179 1.45 -24.09 -4.14
CA ASP A 179 1.75 -25.42 -3.61
C ASP A 179 1.83 -25.41 -2.07
N GLU A 180 2.34 -24.32 -1.49
CA GLU A 180 2.37 -24.11 -0.04
C GLU A 180 1.09 -23.46 0.52
N LYS A 181 0.08 -23.21 -0.32
CA LYS A 181 -1.21 -22.58 0.07
C LYS A 181 -1.02 -21.28 0.84
N LEU A 182 -0.16 -20.40 0.30
CA LEU A 182 0.26 -19.19 1.01
C LEU A 182 -0.86 -18.17 1.17
N ALA A 183 -1.90 -18.21 0.33
CA ALA A 183 -3.07 -17.34 0.47
C ALA A 183 -3.86 -17.71 1.73
N GLU A 184 -4.17 -18.99 1.91
CA GLU A 184 -4.85 -19.53 3.09
C GLU A 184 -4.02 -19.34 4.35
N ARG A 185 -2.71 -19.61 4.25
CA ARG A 185 -1.76 -19.38 5.35
C ARG A 185 -1.74 -17.90 5.75
N SER A 186 -1.67 -16.98 4.80
CA SER A 186 -1.69 -15.55 5.04
C SER A 186 -2.99 -15.11 5.70
N ALA A 187 -4.14 -15.63 5.26
CA ALA A 187 -5.44 -15.36 5.89
C ALA A 187 -5.47 -15.82 7.36
N HIS A 188 -5.03 -17.05 7.63
CA HIS A 188 -5.01 -17.63 8.97
C HIS A 188 -4.05 -16.91 9.92
N LEU A 189 -2.78 -16.79 9.53
CA LEU A 189 -1.75 -16.15 10.35
C LEU A 189 -1.95 -14.63 10.48
N GLY A 190 -2.57 -14.01 9.48
CA GLY A 190 -2.99 -12.63 9.55
C GLY A 190 -4.01 -12.37 10.65
N GLU A 191 -4.96 -13.30 10.83
CA GLU A 191 -5.94 -13.24 11.91
C GLU A 191 -5.27 -13.44 13.27
N GLU A 192 -4.37 -14.41 13.40
CA GLU A 192 -3.57 -14.63 14.61
C GLU A 192 -2.78 -13.36 14.99
N LEU A 193 -2.08 -12.75 14.03
CA LEU A 193 -1.34 -11.51 14.24
C LEU A 193 -2.26 -10.38 14.71
N ARG A 194 -3.40 -10.17 14.05
CA ARG A 194 -4.35 -9.12 14.47
C ARG A 194 -4.90 -9.36 15.87
N GLN A 195 -5.14 -10.61 16.27
CA GLN A 195 -5.55 -10.93 17.65
C GLN A 195 -4.48 -10.53 18.67
N HIS A 196 -3.20 -10.73 18.39
CA HIS A 196 -2.11 -10.25 19.25
C HIS A 196 -2.09 -8.71 19.30
N LEU A 197 -2.21 -8.05 18.16
CA LEU A 197 -2.20 -6.59 18.07
C LEU A 197 -3.41 -5.95 18.75
N PHE A 198 -4.61 -6.56 18.67
CA PHE A 198 -5.78 -6.09 19.38
C PHE A 198 -5.63 -6.18 20.90
N LYS A 199 -4.96 -7.22 21.42
CA LYS A 199 -4.62 -7.31 22.85
C LYS A 199 -3.70 -6.16 23.27
N ILE A 200 -2.70 -5.84 22.44
CA ILE A 200 -1.82 -4.68 22.66
C ILE A 200 -2.64 -3.38 22.63
N GLN A 201 -3.54 -3.21 21.66
CA GLN A 201 -4.41 -2.03 21.59
C GLN A 201 -5.29 -1.88 22.85
N GLN A 202 -5.83 -2.98 23.38
CA GLN A 202 -6.61 -2.97 24.62
C GLN A 202 -5.78 -2.59 25.86
N GLN A 203 -4.49 -2.97 25.89
CA GLN A 203 -3.57 -2.62 26.97
C GLN A 203 -3.04 -1.18 26.87
N PHE A 204 -2.89 -0.67 25.65
CA PHE A 204 -2.36 0.67 25.37
C PHE A 204 -3.36 1.54 24.57
N PRO A 205 -4.62 1.70 25.01
CA PRO A 205 -5.67 2.35 24.21
C PRO A 205 -5.42 3.85 24.02
N ASN A 206 -4.60 4.47 24.88
CA ASN A 206 -4.22 5.87 24.74
C ASN A 206 -3.15 6.09 23.66
N TYR A 207 -2.40 5.06 23.27
CA TYR A 207 -1.33 5.17 22.29
C TYR A 207 -1.71 4.54 20.95
N VAL A 208 -2.36 3.38 20.97
CA VAL A 208 -2.74 2.65 19.76
C VAL A 208 -4.15 3.07 19.35
N LYS A 209 -4.22 3.86 18.28
CA LYS A 209 -5.47 4.37 17.71
C LYS A 209 -6.22 3.27 16.96
N GLU A 210 -5.52 2.53 16.11
CA GLU A 210 -6.15 1.52 15.26
C GLU A 210 -5.19 0.37 14.92
N VAL A 211 -5.73 -0.84 14.89
CA VAL A 211 -5.10 -2.02 14.28
C VAL A 211 -5.97 -2.42 13.09
N ARG A 212 -5.35 -2.54 11.91
CA ARG A 212 -6.04 -2.89 10.66
C ARG A 212 -5.19 -3.77 9.77
N GLY A 213 -5.83 -4.54 8.91
CA GLY A 213 -5.17 -5.33 7.87
C GLY A 213 -6.03 -6.45 7.29
N ARG A 214 -5.57 -7.05 6.19
CA ARG A 214 -6.10 -8.29 5.62
C ARG A 214 -4.94 -9.24 5.38
N GLY A 215 -5.11 -10.53 5.71
CA GLY A 215 -4.01 -11.50 5.70
C GLY A 215 -2.79 -11.03 6.50
N LEU A 216 -1.58 -11.34 6.05
CA LEU A 216 -0.32 -10.85 6.62
C LEU A 216 0.06 -9.45 6.08
N PHE A 217 -0.92 -8.60 5.78
CA PHE A 217 -0.75 -7.19 5.46
C PHE A 217 -1.42 -6.35 6.52
N ASN A 218 -0.67 -5.95 7.56
CA ASN A 218 -1.25 -5.29 8.74
C ASN A 218 -0.49 -4.02 9.10
N ALA A 219 -1.19 -3.12 9.79
CA ALA A 219 -0.64 -1.89 10.33
C ALA A 219 -1.18 -1.62 11.73
N VAL A 220 -0.36 -0.93 12.51
CA VAL A 220 -0.72 -0.33 13.80
C VAL A 220 -0.57 1.18 13.65
N GLU A 221 -1.66 1.91 13.79
CA GLU A 221 -1.66 3.37 13.82
C GLU A 221 -1.68 3.85 15.27
N PHE A 222 -0.77 4.78 15.57
CA PHE A 222 -0.68 5.42 16.87
C PHE A 222 -1.36 6.78 16.85
N ASP A 223 -1.90 7.18 17.99
CA ASP A 223 -2.44 8.53 18.20
C ASP A 223 -1.29 9.54 18.27
N LYS A 224 -1.21 10.43 17.27
CA LYS A 224 -0.17 11.47 17.16
C LYS A 224 -0.12 12.41 18.37
N THR A 225 -1.26 12.66 19.01
CA THR A 225 -1.37 13.61 20.11
C THR A 225 -0.91 13.00 21.44
N ALA A 226 -1.08 11.69 21.59
CA ALA A 226 -0.73 10.96 22.80
C ALA A 226 0.66 10.30 22.72
N LEU A 227 1.10 9.87 21.54
CA LEU A 227 2.39 9.23 21.35
C LEU A 227 3.53 10.27 21.44
N PRO A 228 4.45 10.17 22.42
CA PRO A 228 5.53 11.16 22.61
C PRO A 228 6.67 11.06 21.58
N VAL A 229 6.60 10.08 20.68
CA VAL A 229 7.66 9.71 19.73
C VAL A 229 7.05 9.35 18.38
N SER A 230 7.87 9.24 17.33
CA SER A 230 7.42 8.80 16.02
C SER A 230 7.32 7.28 15.93
N ALA A 231 6.55 6.77 14.97
CA ALA A 231 6.55 5.35 14.58
C ALA A 231 7.96 4.86 14.16
N TYR A 232 8.80 5.76 13.64
CA TYR A 232 10.20 5.44 13.36
C TYR A 232 10.99 5.14 14.63
N ASP A 233 10.81 5.92 15.70
CA ASP A 233 11.43 5.67 17.00
C ASP A 233 10.97 4.33 17.59
N ILE A 234 9.68 3.98 17.45
CA ILE A 234 9.15 2.65 17.82
C ILE A 234 9.85 1.54 17.02
N CYS A 235 9.99 1.70 15.70
CA CYS A 235 10.67 0.72 14.85
C CYS A 235 12.15 0.54 15.22
N LEU A 236 12.84 1.61 15.66
CA LEU A 236 14.21 1.51 16.15
C LEU A 236 14.31 0.67 17.42
N LYS A 237 13.34 0.78 18.34
CA LYS A 237 13.29 -0.07 19.54
C LYS A 237 12.89 -1.51 19.22
N MET A 238 12.00 -1.73 18.26
CA MET A 238 11.74 -3.08 17.74
C MET A 238 12.99 -3.70 17.14
N LYS A 239 13.81 -2.91 16.41
CA LYS A 239 15.09 -3.37 15.85
C LYS A 239 16.08 -3.77 16.95
N GLU A 240 16.17 -3.04 18.05
CA GLU A 240 16.99 -3.42 19.21
C GLU A 240 16.56 -4.79 19.80
N ARG A 241 15.31 -5.20 19.57
CA ARG A 241 14.74 -6.50 19.95
C ARG A 241 14.79 -7.54 18.82
N GLY A 242 15.50 -7.26 17.74
CA GLY A 242 15.66 -8.19 16.60
C GLY A 242 14.52 -8.16 15.58
N ILE A 243 13.55 -7.25 15.69
CA ILE A 243 12.39 -7.18 14.79
C ILE A 243 12.48 -5.95 13.89
N LEU A 244 12.51 -6.18 12.58
CA LEU A 244 12.48 -5.11 11.58
C LEU A 244 11.04 -4.82 11.15
N ALA A 245 10.59 -3.60 11.41
CA ALA A 245 9.30 -3.07 10.94
C ALA A 245 9.52 -1.77 10.15
N LYS A 246 8.54 -1.41 9.32
CA LYS A 246 8.63 -0.22 8.46
C LYS A 246 7.59 0.82 8.88
N PRO A 247 8.00 2.05 9.25
CA PRO A 247 7.05 3.11 9.51
C PRO A 247 6.53 3.74 8.21
N THR A 248 5.38 4.41 8.28
CA THR A 248 4.85 5.33 7.28
C THR A 248 4.09 6.49 7.96
N HIS A 249 4.02 7.66 7.32
CA HIS A 249 3.28 8.85 7.77
C HIS A 249 3.46 9.24 9.26
N ASP A 250 4.69 9.11 9.80
CA ASP A 250 5.08 9.38 11.19
C ASP A 250 4.41 8.57 12.30
N THR A 251 3.20 8.05 12.11
CA THR A 251 2.37 7.47 13.17
C THR A 251 1.98 6.02 12.92
N ILE A 252 2.34 5.44 11.77
CA ILE A 252 1.92 4.09 11.40
C ILE A 252 3.12 3.17 11.32
N VAL A 253 3.03 2.00 11.97
CA VAL A 253 3.99 0.90 11.81
C VAL A 253 3.34 -0.19 10.96
N ARG A 254 3.96 -0.55 9.84
CA ARG A 254 3.52 -1.64 8.98
C ARG A 254 4.22 -2.94 9.35
N LEU A 255 3.42 -3.99 9.48
CA LEU A 255 3.83 -5.35 9.82
C LEU A 255 3.48 -6.27 8.65
N THR A 256 4.49 -6.58 7.84
CA THR A 256 4.35 -7.32 6.57
C THR A 256 5.35 -8.48 6.48
N PRO A 257 5.28 -9.47 7.38
CA PRO A 257 6.25 -10.56 7.41
C PRO A 257 6.18 -11.44 6.15
N PRO A 258 7.22 -12.24 5.86
CA PRO A 258 7.12 -13.30 4.84
C PRO A 258 5.92 -14.21 5.11
N LEU A 259 5.28 -14.73 4.05
CA LEU A 259 4.10 -15.59 4.23
C LEU A 259 4.45 -16.97 4.82
N SER A 260 5.73 -17.35 4.76
CA SER A 260 6.30 -18.54 5.39
C SER A 260 6.53 -18.42 6.90
N ILE A 261 6.33 -17.23 7.50
CA ILE A 261 6.54 -16.98 8.94
C ILE A 261 5.75 -17.96 9.81
N SER A 262 6.31 -18.40 10.94
CA SER A 262 5.65 -19.27 11.92
C SER A 262 4.84 -18.49 12.97
N SER A 263 3.88 -19.15 13.62
CA SER A 263 3.12 -18.57 14.74
C SER A 263 4.02 -18.13 15.90
N ASN A 264 5.10 -18.86 16.18
CA ASN A 264 6.08 -18.47 17.21
C ASN A 264 6.76 -17.14 16.86
N GLU A 265 7.22 -16.97 15.62
CA GLU A 265 7.83 -15.71 15.15
C GLU A 265 6.82 -14.54 15.15
N LEU A 266 5.54 -14.80 14.86
CA LEU A 266 4.49 -13.78 14.99
C LEU A 266 4.29 -13.36 16.44
N GLN A 267 4.33 -14.30 17.37
CA GLN A 267 4.26 -14.02 18.80
C GLN A 267 5.48 -13.22 19.26
N GLU A 268 6.68 -13.59 18.82
CA GLU A 268 7.92 -12.84 19.11
C GLU A 268 7.84 -11.41 18.58
N GLY A 269 7.41 -11.22 17.33
CA GLY A 269 7.24 -9.90 16.72
C GLY A 269 6.21 -9.03 17.46
N SER A 270 5.07 -9.62 17.84
CA SER A 270 4.02 -8.93 18.59
C SER A 270 4.47 -8.59 20.01
N LYS A 271 5.18 -9.51 20.67
CA LYS A 271 5.77 -9.29 22.00
C LYS A 271 6.80 -8.16 21.95
N ALA A 272 7.64 -8.10 20.92
CA ALA A 272 8.60 -7.00 20.78
C ALA A 272 7.89 -5.64 20.72
N LEU A 273 6.78 -5.52 19.98
CA LEU A 273 5.99 -4.28 19.95
C LEU A 273 5.41 -3.95 21.32
N HIS A 274 4.82 -4.94 22.00
CA HIS A 274 4.31 -4.80 23.36
C HIS A 274 5.40 -4.27 24.32
N ASP A 275 6.56 -4.93 24.35
CA ASP A 275 7.67 -4.60 25.24
C ASP A 275 8.22 -3.19 24.96
N VAL A 276 8.18 -2.73 23.71
CA VAL A 276 8.52 -1.33 23.38
C VAL A 276 7.54 -0.36 24.02
N LEU A 277 6.24 -0.63 23.94
CA LEU A 277 5.22 0.24 24.53
C LEU A 277 5.25 0.22 26.06
N GLU A 278 5.53 -0.95 26.67
CA GLU A 278 5.57 -1.09 28.12
C GLU A 278 6.88 -0.60 28.74
N LEU A 279 8.02 -1.05 28.22
CA LEU A 279 9.31 -0.92 28.89
C LEU A 279 10.14 0.27 28.40
N ASP A 280 9.98 0.65 27.12
CA ASP A 280 10.82 1.66 26.47
C ASP A 280 10.10 3.01 26.37
N LEU A 281 8.83 3.02 25.96
CA LEU A 281 8.07 4.25 25.75
C LEU A 281 8.06 5.19 26.98
N PRO A 282 7.94 4.72 28.24
CA PRO A 282 8.03 5.60 29.41
C PRO A 282 9.38 6.33 29.54
N LYS A 283 10.46 5.71 29.05
CA LYS A 283 11.82 6.25 29.06
C LYS A 283 12.13 7.11 27.84
N MET A 284 11.37 6.92 26.76
CA MET A 284 11.52 7.66 25.51
C MET A 284 10.83 9.02 25.50
N ARG A 285 10.20 9.42 26.62
CA ARG A 285 9.67 10.78 26.78
C ARG A 285 10.79 11.79 26.58
N LYS A 286 10.85 12.39 25.39
CA LYS A 286 11.67 13.57 25.16
C LYS A 286 11.19 14.63 26.16
N PRO A 287 12.09 15.35 26.86
CA PRO A 287 11.68 16.58 27.51
C PRO A 287 10.96 17.43 26.47
N LYS A 288 9.81 18.00 26.84
CA LYS A 288 9.07 18.95 26.01
C LYS A 288 10.12 19.93 25.45
N PRO A 289 10.29 20.08 24.12
CA PRO A 289 11.20 21.09 23.63
C PRO A 289 10.75 22.42 24.23
N ALA A 290 11.63 23.11 24.96
CA ALA A 290 11.47 24.55 25.11
C ALA A 290 11.41 25.10 23.68
N ASP A 291 10.44 25.97 23.38
CA ASP A 291 10.16 26.53 22.05
C ASP A 291 11.47 26.82 21.30
N ALA A 292 11.92 25.86 20.51
CA ALA A 292 13.15 25.98 19.76
C ALA A 292 12.78 26.83 18.55
N PRO A 293 13.41 28.00 18.35
CA PRO A 293 13.08 28.84 17.22
C PRO A 293 13.29 28.03 15.94
N ALA A 294 12.22 27.90 15.17
CA ALA A 294 12.22 27.18 13.91
C ALA A 294 13.38 27.69 13.06
N THR A 295 14.35 26.82 12.78
CA THR A 295 15.52 27.18 11.98
C THR A 295 15.08 27.15 10.51
N PRO A 296 15.08 28.28 9.80
CA PRO A 296 14.60 28.31 8.42
C PRO A 296 15.49 27.45 7.54
N CYS A 297 14.90 26.76 6.56
CA CYS A 297 15.68 26.08 5.54
C CYS A 297 16.65 27.06 4.87
N HIS A 298 17.96 26.82 4.99
CA HIS A 298 19.03 27.67 4.43
C HIS A 298 18.93 27.89 2.91
N ARG A 299 18.11 27.11 2.20
CA ARG A 299 17.93 27.17 0.75
C ARG A 299 16.66 27.88 0.30
N CYS A 300 15.61 27.93 1.13
CA CYS A 300 14.30 28.47 0.73
C CYS A 300 13.55 29.29 1.80
N GLY A 301 14.14 29.49 2.99
CA GLY A 301 13.63 30.38 4.02
C GLY A 301 12.31 29.95 4.72
N ARG A 302 11.78 28.76 4.43
CA ARG A 302 10.53 28.27 5.04
C ARG A 302 10.79 27.43 6.29
N ASN A 303 9.93 27.60 7.30
CA ASN A 303 9.87 26.78 8.50
C ASN A 303 9.20 25.45 8.18
N LEU A 304 9.88 24.33 8.47
CA LEU A 304 9.46 22.99 8.03
C LEU A 304 8.46 22.30 8.97
N TYR A 305 8.02 22.95 10.04
CA TYR A 305 6.92 22.46 10.87
C TYR A 305 6.11 23.67 11.32
N GLY A 306 4.91 23.80 10.75
CA GLY A 306 3.85 24.71 11.15
C GLY A 306 2.55 23.94 11.10
#